data_AF-A0A4R6T6I5-F1
#
_entry.id   AF-A0A4R6T6I5-F1
#
_cell.length_a   1.000
_cell.length_b   1.000
_cell.length_c   1.000
_cell.angle_alpha   90.00
_cell.angle_beta   90.00
_cell.angle_gamma   90.00
#
_symmetry.space_group_name_H-M   'P 1'
#
loop_
_entity.id
_entity.type
_entity.pdbx_description
1 polymer ?
#
loop_
_entity_poly.entity_id
_entity_poly.type
_entity_poly.pdbx_seq_one_letter_code
_entity_poly.pdbx_strand_id
1 'polypeptide(L)' 'MQLGIEEKYMNDLSVFFKILIGLTLFGWGYYDYRRVIIPDKVGFHKFNFKWKFKRNAFIYALMVWGVIMVGRELIIWIWF' A
#
# COMPACT_ATOMS: atom_id res chain seq x y z
N MET A 1 24.92 -12.17 25.54
CA MET A 1 24.58 -10.73 25.45
C MET A 1 24.57 -10.20 24.02
N GLN A 2 25.42 -10.68 23.11
CA GLN A 2 25.39 -10.31 21.67
C GLN A 2 24.13 -10.79 20.91
N LEU A 3 23.61 -11.98 21.22
CA LEU A 3 22.41 -12.54 20.56
C LEU A 3 21.17 -11.63 20.67
N GLY A 4 20.95 -10.97 21.82
CA GLY A 4 19.79 -10.08 22.01
C GLY A 4 19.89 -8.74 21.29
N ILE A 5 21.11 -8.33 20.89
CA ILE A 5 21.33 -7.11 20.11
C ILE A 5 21.06 -7.41 18.63
N GLU A 6 21.58 -8.52 18.11
CA GLU A 6 21.32 -8.94 16.72
C GLU A 6 19.83 -9.20 16.45
N GLU A 7 19.11 -9.85 17.37
CA GLU A 7 17.65 -10.04 17.24
C GLU A 7 16.90 -8.72 17.16
N LYS A 8 17.30 -7.71 17.95
CA LYS A 8 16.67 -6.39 17.92
C LYS A 8 16.88 -5.71 16.56
N TYR A 9 18.12 -5.70 16.06
CA TYR A 9 18.42 -5.10 14.75
C TYR A 9 17.71 -5.82 13.59
N MET A 10 17.62 -7.15 13.63
CA MET A 10 16.92 -7.93 12.60
C MET A 10 15.41 -7.65 12.60
N ASN A 11 14.81 -7.43 13.78
CA ASN A 11 13.41 -7.03 13.89
C ASN A 11 13.17 -5.61 13.37
N ASP A 12 14.00 -4.64 13.75
CA ASP A 12 13.89 -3.26 13.27
C ASP A 12 14.04 -3.16 11.74
N LEU A 13 14.98 -3.93 11.18
CA LEU A 13 15.19 -4.04 9.73
C LEU A 13 13.95 -4.64 9.02
N SER A 14 13.35 -5.68 9.60
CA SER A 14 12.13 -6.30 9.09
C SER A 14 10.95 -5.33 9.08
N VAL A 15 10.76 -4.56 10.16
CA VAL A 15 9.74 -3.51 10.25
C VAL A 15 9.97 -2.44 9.17
N PHE A 16 11.23 -2.00 9.00
CA PHE A 16 11.59 -1.03 7.97
C PHE A 16 11.24 -1.52 6.55
N PHE A 17 11.58 -2.76 6.21
CA PHE A 17 11.22 -3.34 4.91
C PHE A 17 9.72 -3.41 4.68
N LYS A 18 8.93 -3.76 5.70
CA LYS A 18 7.47 -3.79 5.56
C LYS A 18 6.87 -2.40 5.34
N ILE A 19 7.39 -1.38 6.02
CA ILE A 19 6.99 0.01 5.81
C ILE A 19 7.34 0.43 4.37
N LEU A 20 8.55 0.11 3.89
CA LEU A 20 8.99 0.40 2.53
C LEU A 20 8.08 -0.27 1.48
N ILE A 21 7.72 -1.54 1.70
CA ILE A 21 6.80 -2.29 0.84
C ILE A 21 5.41 -1.63 0.85
N GLY A 22 4.89 -1.28 2.02
CA GLY A 22 3.60 -0.61 2.14
C GLY A 22 3.56 0.75 1.43
N LEU A 23 4.63 1.55 1.55
CA LEU A 23 4.78 2.82 0.83
C LEU A 23 4.88 2.61 -0.68
N THR A 24 5.60 1.58 -1.12
CA THR A 24 5.73 1.25 -2.55
C THR A 24 4.38 0.83 -3.13
N LEU A 25 3.62 -0.02 -2.43
CA LEU A 25 2.27 -0.44 -2.82
C LEU A 25 1.31 0.75 -2.88
N PHE A 26 1.37 1.65 -1.90
CA PHE A 26 0.56 2.86 -1.90
C PHE A 26 0.94 3.79 -3.06
N GLY A 27 2.23 4.03 -3.28
CA GLY A 27 2.74 4.85 -4.37
C GLY A 27 2.37 4.30 -5.74
N TRP A 28 2.47 2.97 -5.93
CA TRP A 28 2.01 2.30 -7.13
C TRP A 28 0.51 2.47 -7.34
N GLY A 29 -0.31 2.18 -6.32
CA GLY A 29 -1.75 2.37 -6.37
C GLY A 29 -2.14 3.82 -6.69
N TYR A 30 -1.44 4.79 -6.11
CA TYR A 30 -1.68 6.21 -6.39
C TYR A 30 -1.25 6.63 -7.81
N TYR A 31 -0.16 6.07 -8.33
CA TYR A 31 0.25 6.28 -9.72
C TYR A 31 -0.81 5.76 -10.70
N ASP A 32 -1.28 4.53 -10.48
CA ASP A 32 -2.35 3.94 -11.29
C ASP A 32 -3.67 4.70 -11.13
N TYR A 33 -3.97 5.21 -9.93
CA TYR A 33 -5.11 6.10 -9.71
C TYR A 33 -5.04 7.34 -10.60
N ARG A 34 -3.90 8.04 -10.61
CA ARG A 34 -3.72 9.24 -11.44
C ARG A 34 -3.79 8.92 -12.92
N ARG A 35 -3.13 7.85 -13.36
CA ARG A 35 -3.02 7.49 -14.77
C ARG A 35 -4.31 6.89 -15.34
N VAL A 36 -5.06 6.16 -14.53
CA VAL A 36 -6.15 5.32 -15.01
C VAL A 36 -7.52 5.78 -14.50
N ILE A 37 -7.65 6.27 -13.26
CA ILE A 37 -8.96 6.64 -12.70
C ILE A 37 -9.32 8.08 -13.04
N ILE A 38 -8.38 9.03 -12.90
CA ILE A 38 -8.62 10.46 -13.18
C ILE A 38 -9.07 10.71 -14.64
N PRO A 39 -8.35 10.26 -15.68
CA PRO A 39 -8.77 10.51 -17.06
C PRO A 39 -10.03 9.72 -17.43
N ASP A 40 -10.24 8.54 -16.83
CA ASP A 40 -11.38 7.68 -17.16
C ASP A 40 -12.70 8.17 -16.55
N LYS A 41 -12.65 9.05 -15.54
CA LYS A 41 -13.82 9.80 -15.04
C LYS A 41 -14.43 10.72 -16.09
N VAL A 42 -13.67 11.13 -17.11
CA VAL A 42 -14.12 12.07 -18.15
C VAL A 42 -14.86 11.34 -19.29
N GLY A 43 -14.70 10.02 -19.42
CA GLY A 43 -15.21 9.20 -20.54
C GLY A 43 -16.02 7.97 -20.13
N PHE A 44 -16.96 8.10 -19.20
CA PHE A 44 -17.81 6.99 -18.75
C PHE A 44 -18.80 6.54 -19.85
N HIS A 45 -18.44 5.48 -20.59
CA HIS A 45 -19.37 4.74 -21.44
C HIS A 45 -19.91 3.48 -20.75
N LYS A 46 -21.23 3.28 -20.82
CA LYS A 46 -22.02 2.25 -20.11
C LYS A 46 -21.56 0.80 -20.36
N PHE A 47 -20.99 0.51 -21.53
CA PHE A 47 -20.64 -0.86 -21.96
C PHE A 47 -19.40 -1.45 -21.28
N ASN A 48 -18.53 -0.63 -20.68
CA ASN A 48 -17.29 -1.12 -20.04
C ASN A 48 -17.31 -1.00 -18.50
N PHE A 49 -18.49 -0.79 -17.92
CA PHE A 49 -18.65 -0.46 -16.51
C PHE A 49 -18.12 -1.56 -15.56
N LYS A 50 -18.43 -2.84 -15.83
CA LYS A 50 -18.01 -3.97 -14.97
C LYS A 50 -16.48 -4.13 -14.90
N TRP A 51 -15.81 -4.02 -16.05
CA TRP A 51 -14.35 -4.09 -16.14
C TRP A 51 -13.68 -2.87 -15.51
N LYS A 52 -14.20 -1.66 -15.77
CA LYS A 52 -13.72 -0.42 -15.14
C LYS A 52 -13.90 -0.44 -13.63
N PHE A 53 -15.04 -0.93 -13.13
CA PHE A 53 -15.30 -1.05 -11.70
C PHE A 53 -14.32 -1.99 -11.00
N LYS A 54 -14.08 -3.19 -11.56
CA LYS A 54 -13.13 -4.16 -11.00
C LYS A 54 -11.72 -3.58 -10.92
N ARG A 55 -11.26 -2.90 -11.98
CA ARG A 55 -9.95 -2.24 -12.02
C ARG A 55 -9.84 -1.11 -10.99
N ASN A 56 -10.85 -0.24 -10.91
CA ASN A 56 -10.83 0.87 -9.96
C ASN A 56 -10.88 0.37 -8.52
N ALA A 57 -11.71 -0.64 -8.23
CA ALA A 57 -11.77 -1.29 -6.93
C ALA A 57 -10.42 -1.91 -6.55
N PHE A 58 -9.72 -2.54 -7.49
CA PHE A 58 -8.39 -3.09 -7.27
C PHE A 58 -7.35 -1.99 -6.95
N ILE A 59 -7.36 -0.87 -7.68
CA ILE A 59 -6.46 0.27 -7.42
C ILE A 59 -6.72 0.87 -6.03
N TYR A 60 -8.00 1.06 -5.65
CA TYR A 60 -8.34 1.53 -4.30
C TYR A 60 -7.94 0.51 -3.23
N ALA A 61 -8.12 -0.79 -3.48
CA ALA A 61 -7.70 -1.83 -2.56
C ALA A 61 -6.18 -1.84 -2.36
N LEU A 62 -5.39 -1.66 -3.42
CA LEU A 62 -3.92 -1.50 -3.35
C LEU A 62 -3.53 -0.32 -2.45
N MET A 63 -4.18 0.84 -2.64
CA MET A 63 -3.91 2.03 -1.83
C MET A 63 -4.28 1.80 -0.35
N VAL A 64 -5.48 1.27 -0.08
CA VAL A 64 -5.95 1.02 1.30
C VAL A 64 -5.05 -0.01 1.98
N TRP A 65 -4.68 -1.08 1.28
CA TRP A 65 -3.81 -2.12 1.83
C TRP A 65 -2.41 -1.58 2.14
N GLY A 66 -1.84 -0.75 1.26
CA GLY A 66 -0.58 -0.06 1.51
C GLY A 66 -0.63 0.80 2.78
N VAL A 67 -1.70 1.58 2.97
CA VAL A 67 -1.90 2.42 4.17
C VAL A 67 -2.06 1.57 5.43
N ILE A 68 -2.86 0.51 5.38
CA ILE A 68 -3.06 -0.39 6.54
C ILE A 68 -1.74 -1.05 6.94
N MET A 69 -0.95 -1.49 5.97
CA MET A 69 0.33 -2.14 6.21
C MET A 69 1.33 -1.18 6.88
N VAL A 70 1.44 0.05 6.37
CA VAL A 70 2.27 1.10 6.99
C VAL A 70 1.75 1.48 8.38
N GLY A 71 0.45 1.72 8.52
CA GLY A 71 -0.17 2.12 9.77
C GLY A 71 -0.02 1.06 10.87
N ARG A 72 -0.19 -0.22 10.54
CA ARG A 72 -0.02 -1.33 11.49
C ARG A 72 1.41 -1.42 12.02
N GLU A 73 2.41 -1.33 11.13
CA GLU A 73 3.81 -1.42 11.54
C GLU A 73 4.24 -0.17 12.33
N LEU A 74 3.71 1.03 12.00
CA LEU A 74 3.92 2.24 12.80
C LEU A 74 3.31 2.15 14.20
N ILE A 75 2.10 1.59 14.33
CA ILE A 75 1.45 1.39 15.64
C ILE A 75 2.29 0.43 16.49
N ILE A 76 2.75 -0.68 15.92
CA ILE A 76 3.63 -1.63 16.61
C ILE A 76 4.91 -0.93 17.06
N TRP A 77 5.51 -0.10 16.21
CA TRP A 77 6.74 0.62 16.52
C TRP A 77 6.59 1.71 17.60
N ILE A 78 5.38 2.26 17.79
CA ILE A 78 5.11 3.26 18.84
C ILE A 78 4.76 2.58 20.18
N TRP A 79 4.15 1.40 20.14
CA TRP A 79 3.68 0.68 21.33
C TRP A 79 4.76 -0.18 22.02
N PHE A 80 5.80 -0.57 21.29
CA PHE A 80 6.93 -1.37 21.77
C PHE A 80 8.19 -0.52 21.91
#